data_AF-A0A2J6HND1-F1
#
_entry.id   AF-A0A2J6HND1-F1
#
_cell.length_a   1.000
_cell.length_b   1.000
_cell.length_c   1.000
_cell.angle_alpha   90.00
_cell.angle_beta   90.00
_cell.angle_gamma   90.00
#
_symmetry.space_group_name_H-M   'P 1'
#
loop_
_entity.id
_entity.type
_entity.pdbx_description
1 polymer ?
#
loop_
_entity_poly.entity_id
_entity_poly.type
_entity_poly.pdbx_seq_one_letter_code
_entity_poly.pdbx_strand_id
1 'polypeptide(L)'
;MISCEEQKKPVKVQQNADDYIQFVNPFIGTKNMGHTFPGATVPFGAIQLSPETNKVSMYIDGNYNPEVYNYCAGYQYEDSTIFGFSHTHFSGTGHSDLGDLLIMPTTGKLNLDPGDASIPHSGYFSSFGHANEFAEPAYYRVYLDNYNVTAELTATERVGFHQYTFEKTDSAHIILDLMANIYN
;
A
#
# COMPACT_ATOMS: atom_id res chain seq x y z
N MET A 1 34.20 -18.39 -1.72
CA MET A 1 33.23 -18.31 -2.84
C MET A 1 32.66 -19.70 -3.04
N ILE A 2 31.43 -19.94 -2.58
CA ILE A 2 30.71 -21.19 -2.86
C ILE A 2 29.67 -20.81 -3.92
N SER A 3 29.85 -21.37 -5.11
CA SER A 3 28.99 -21.21 -6.28
C SER A 3 27.83 -22.21 -6.15
N CYS A 4 26.58 -21.73 -6.12
CA CYS A 4 25.41 -22.58 -6.32
C CYS A 4 25.19 -22.73 -7.84
N GLU A 5 25.36 -23.94 -8.36
CA GLU A 5 24.86 -24.29 -9.69
C GLU A 5 23.35 -24.52 -9.61
N GLU A 6 22.56 -23.58 -10.15
CA GLU A 6 21.12 -23.76 -10.33
C GLU A 6 20.84 -24.75 -11.47
N GLN A 7 20.37 -25.94 -11.13
CA GLN A 7 19.66 -26.79 -12.10
C GLN A 7 18.25 -26.23 -12.34
N LYS A 8 18.09 -25.41 -13.38
CA LYS A 8 16.78 -24.99 -13.88
C LYS A 8 16.06 -26.18 -14.53
N LYS A 9 15.30 -26.94 -13.73
CA LYS A 9 14.24 -27.80 -14.28
C LYS A 9 13.09 -26.89 -14.72
N PRO A 10 12.59 -26.99 -15.96
CA PRO A 10 11.45 -26.21 -16.40
C PRO A 10 10.22 -26.68 -15.61
N VAL A 11 9.70 -25.80 -14.75
CA VAL A 11 8.40 -26.00 -14.13
C VAL A 11 7.37 -25.91 -15.24
N LYS A 12 6.77 -27.05 -15.59
CA LYS A 12 5.60 -27.06 -16.48
C LYS A 12 4.45 -26.42 -15.72
N VAL A 13 4.12 -25.17 -16.06
CA VAL A 13 2.88 -24.53 -15.62
C VAL A 13 1.75 -25.28 -16.32
N GLN A 14 1.07 -26.12 -15.56
CA GLN A 14 -0.14 -26.78 -16.00
C GLN A 14 -1.23 -25.70 -16.04
N GLN A 15 -1.61 -25.26 -17.23
CA GLN A 15 -2.78 -24.40 -17.42
C GLN A 15 -4.00 -25.23 -16.99
N ASN A 16 -4.43 -25.05 -15.74
CA ASN A 16 -5.70 -25.58 -15.29
C ASN A 16 -6.83 -24.76 -15.91
N ALA A 17 -7.89 -25.49 -16.28
CA ALA A 17 -9.15 -24.94 -16.75
C ALA A 17 -9.79 -24.08 -15.65
N ASP A 18 -10.29 -22.92 -16.07
CA ASP A 18 -10.88 -21.82 -15.30
C ASP A 18 -9.92 -21.02 -14.40
N ASP A 19 -9.42 -19.91 -14.95
CA ASP A 19 -8.81 -18.83 -14.16
C ASP A 19 -9.90 -18.07 -13.41
N TYR A 20 -10.09 -18.35 -12.12
CA TYR A 20 -11.08 -17.65 -11.29
C TYR A 20 -10.59 -16.31 -10.73
N ILE A 21 -9.29 -16.04 -10.79
CA ILE A 21 -8.66 -14.83 -10.22
C ILE A 21 -9.22 -13.59 -10.92
N GLN A 22 -9.50 -13.69 -12.23
CA GLN A 22 -10.10 -12.63 -13.05
C GLN A 22 -11.46 -12.11 -12.54
N PHE A 23 -12.17 -12.86 -11.69
CA PHE A 23 -13.46 -12.44 -11.15
C PHE A 23 -13.36 -11.62 -9.87
N VAL A 24 -12.17 -11.54 -9.27
CA VAL A 24 -11.96 -10.79 -8.03
C VAL A 24 -11.58 -9.36 -8.37
N ASN A 25 -12.30 -8.40 -7.77
CA ASN A 25 -11.95 -6.99 -7.81
C ASN A 25 -11.65 -6.51 -6.37
N PRO A 26 -10.38 -6.35 -5.99
CA PRO A 26 -9.98 -5.91 -4.65
C PRO A 26 -10.48 -4.51 -4.25
N PHE A 27 -10.89 -3.67 -5.21
CA PHE A 27 -11.43 -2.35 -4.91
C PHE A 27 -12.87 -2.38 -4.38
N ILE A 28 -13.60 -3.49 -4.52
CA ILE A 28 -14.95 -3.60 -3.98
C ILE A 28 -14.90 -3.55 -2.44
N GLY A 29 -15.59 -2.57 -1.85
CA GLY A 29 -15.62 -2.34 -0.40
C GLY A 29 -14.59 -1.33 0.11
N THR A 30 -13.71 -0.82 -0.76
CA THR A 30 -12.68 0.18 -0.41
C THR A 30 -13.20 1.62 -0.41
N LYS A 31 -14.45 1.84 -0.84
CA LYS A 31 -15.14 3.12 -0.80
C LYS A 31 -16.17 3.13 0.32
N ASN A 32 -16.30 4.25 1.02
CA ASN A 32 -17.23 4.43 2.15
C ASN A 32 -16.92 3.39 3.26
N MET A 33 -17.97 2.87 3.92
CA MET A 33 -17.86 2.08 5.15
C MET A 33 -17.75 0.57 4.93
N GLY A 34 -17.22 0.14 3.78
CA GLY A 34 -16.88 -1.27 3.57
C GLY A 34 -15.59 -1.66 4.30
N HIS A 35 -14.64 -0.73 4.37
CA HIS A 35 -13.35 -0.87 5.06
C HIS A 35 -12.58 -2.12 4.65
N THR A 36 -12.56 -2.45 3.36
CA THR A 36 -11.59 -3.40 2.80
C THR A 36 -10.37 -2.65 2.29
N PHE A 37 -9.30 -3.37 2.00
CA PHE A 37 -8.07 -2.82 1.44
C PHE A 37 -7.77 -3.47 0.07
N PRO A 38 -7.18 -2.72 -0.90
CA PRO A 38 -6.86 -3.26 -2.22
C PRO A 38 -5.48 -3.95 -2.27
N GLY A 39 -4.71 -3.88 -1.19
CA GLY A 39 -3.35 -4.40 -1.11
C GLY A 39 -3.18 -5.91 -1.33
N ALA A 40 -1.93 -6.30 -1.56
CA ALA A 40 -1.57 -7.67 -1.81
C ALA A 40 -1.62 -8.52 -0.54
N THR A 41 -2.39 -9.60 -0.59
CA THR A 41 -2.38 -10.66 0.43
C THR A 41 -2.71 -12.01 -0.19
N VAL A 42 -2.18 -13.09 0.39
CA VAL A 42 -2.57 -14.47 0.06
C VAL A 42 -3.71 -14.92 0.98
N PRO A 43 -4.49 -15.96 0.63
CA PRO A 43 -5.53 -16.47 1.51
C PRO A 43 -5.01 -16.75 2.93
N PHE A 44 -5.60 -16.10 3.93
CA PHE A 44 -5.23 -16.20 5.35
C PHE A 44 -3.78 -15.78 5.67
N GLY A 45 -3.16 -14.97 4.81
CA GLY A 45 -1.83 -14.42 5.04
C GLY A 45 -1.80 -13.47 6.23
N ALA A 46 -0.71 -13.50 6.99
CA ALA A 46 -0.45 -12.59 8.10
C ALA A 46 -0.03 -11.20 7.62
N ILE A 47 0.43 -11.07 6.36
CA ILE A 47 0.76 -9.81 5.72
C ILE A 47 -0.39 -9.37 4.82
N GLN A 48 -0.80 -8.12 4.99
CA GLN A 48 -1.74 -7.42 4.15
C GLN A 48 -1.01 -6.17 3.64
N LEU A 49 -0.26 -6.29 2.54
CA LEU A 49 0.62 -5.23 2.07
C LEU A 49 -0.17 -4.25 1.20
N SER A 50 -0.58 -3.12 1.78
CA SER A 50 -1.56 -2.21 1.18
C SER A 50 -1.15 -0.74 1.24
N PRO A 51 -1.62 0.10 0.31
CA PRO A 51 -1.54 1.56 0.40
C PRO A 51 -2.33 2.14 1.59
N GLU A 52 -1.78 3.20 2.17
CA GLU A 52 -2.41 4.12 3.12
C GLU A 52 -2.75 5.43 2.38
N THR A 53 -4.03 5.82 2.28
CA THR A 53 -4.43 7.00 1.49
C THR A 53 -4.41 8.31 2.26
N ASN A 54 -4.56 8.24 3.58
CA ASN A 54 -4.58 9.42 4.43
C ASN A 54 -4.01 9.12 5.83
N LYS A 55 -3.66 10.19 6.54
CA LYS A 55 -3.17 10.15 7.92
C LYS A 55 -4.10 10.98 8.79
N VAL A 56 -4.99 10.31 9.51
CA VAL A 56 -6.03 10.95 10.31
C VAL A 56 -5.82 10.62 11.79
N SER A 57 -5.54 11.63 12.60
CA SER A 57 -5.35 11.45 14.05
C SER A 57 -6.65 11.00 14.72
N MET A 58 -6.55 9.99 15.59
CA MET A 58 -7.65 9.51 16.42
C MET A 58 -8.27 10.59 17.31
N TYR A 59 -7.44 11.52 17.79
CA TYR A 59 -7.86 12.62 18.66
C TYR A 59 -7.46 13.98 18.10
N ILE A 60 -8.39 14.94 18.19
CA ILE A 60 -8.15 16.36 17.92
C ILE A 60 -8.56 17.13 19.17
N ASP A 61 -7.64 17.91 19.74
CA ASP A 61 -7.86 18.68 20.97
C ASP A 61 -8.44 17.84 22.13
N GLY A 62 -7.99 16.58 22.24
CA GLY A 62 -8.42 15.62 23.27
C GLY A 62 -9.78 14.97 23.04
N ASN A 63 -10.46 15.25 21.92
CA ASN A 63 -11.75 14.65 21.56
C ASN A 63 -11.59 13.64 20.43
N TYR A 64 -12.41 12.59 20.42
CA TYR A 64 -12.43 11.60 19.35
C TYR A 64 -12.73 12.26 18.01
N ASN A 65 -11.90 11.99 17.01
CA ASN A 65 -12.09 12.46 15.66
C ASN A 65 -12.94 11.45 14.86
N PRO A 66 -14.20 11.76 14.49
CA PRO A 66 -15.05 10.84 13.78
C PRO A 66 -14.55 10.51 12.35
N GLU A 67 -13.74 11.38 11.74
CA GLU A 67 -13.18 11.14 10.41
C GLU A 67 -12.30 9.88 10.35
N VAL A 68 -11.65 9.52 11.47
CA VAL A 68 -10.79 8.32 11.53
C VAL A 68 -11.56 7.03 11.24
N TYR A 69 -12.87 7.04 11.48
CA TYR A 69 -13.74 5.90 11.18
C TYR A 69 -13.72 5.53 9.69
N ASN A 70 -13.55 6.52 8.81
CA ASN A 70 -13.45 6.29 7.37
C ASN A 70 -12.22 5.43 7.04
N TYR A 71 -11.16 5.48 7.84
CA TYR A 71 -9.86 4.91 7.46
C TYR A 71 -9.57 3.56 8.13
N CYS A 72 -10.58 2.80 8.58
CA CYS A 72 -10.36 1.56 9.35
C CYS A 72 -9.45 0.51 8.69
N ALA A 73 -9.30 0.55 7.36
CA ALA A 73 -8.40 -0.32 6.60
C ALA A 73 -7.30 0.44 5.86
N GLY A 74 -7.04 1.70 6.23
CA GLY A 74 -5.95 2.52 5.71
C GLY A 74 -6.19 3.17 4.34
N TYR A 75 -7.11 2.61 3.55
CA TYR A 75 -7.40 3.06 2.20
C TYR A 75 -8.86 3.52 2.04
N GLN A 76 -9.05 4.67 1.39
CA GLN A 76 -10.33 5.15 0.89
C GLN A 76 -10.26 5.44 -0.61
N TYR A 77 -11.13 4.81 -1.39
CA TYR A 77 -11.14 4.93 -2.85
C TYR A 77 -11.43 6.34 -3.36
N GLU A 78 -11.98 7.25 -2.55
CA GLU A 78 -12.22 8.63 -3.01
C GLU A 78 -10.99 9.54 -2.86
N ASP A 79 -9.95 9.09 -2.14
CA ASP A 79 -8.75 9.85 -1.96
C ASP A 79 -7.87 9.87 -3.20
N SER A 80 -7.00 10.88 -3.26
CA SER A 80 -6.05 11.08 -4.36
C SER A 80 -4.60 11.15 -3.87
N THR A 81 -4.35 10.69 -2.64
CA THR A 81 -3.03 10.66 -2.01
C THR A 81 -2.67 9.26 -1.54
N ILE A 82 -1.37 8.96 -1.53
CA ILE A 82 -0.78 7.78 -0.90
C ILE A 82 0.33 8.26 0.03
N PHE A 83 0.18 7.95 1.31
CA PHE A 83 1.19 8.20 2.33
C PHE A 83 2.24 7.09 2.34
N GLY A 84 1.90 5.88 1.93
CA GLY A 84 2.89 4.82 1.74
C GLY A 84 2.22 3.46 1.74
N PHE A 85 3.03 2.43 1.97
CA PHE A 85 2.60 1.03 1.93
C PHE A 85 2.97 0.34 3.24
N SER A 86 1.98 -0.01 4.04
CA SER A 86 2.15 -0.67 5.34
C SER A 86 1.83 -2.17 5.23
N HIS A 87 2.27 -2.97 6.20
CA HIS A 87 2.32 -4.43 6.08
C HIS A 87 1.16 -5.17 6.75
N THR A 88 0.36 -4.48 7.56
CA THR A 88 -0.65 -5.08 8.45
C THR A 88 -1.95 -4.28 8.37
N HIS A 89 -3.07 -4.96 8.12
CA HIS A 89 -4.38 -4.31 7.99
C HIS A 89 -5.52 -5.22 8.46
N PHE A 90 -6.55 -4.62 9.03
CA PHE A 90 -7.84 -5.28 9.20
C PHE A 90 -8.72 -5.09 7.97
N SER A 91 -9.58 -6.07 7.69
CA SER A 91 -10.54 -6.04 6.58
C SER A 91 -11.97 -6.11 7.12
N GLY A 92 -12.76 -5.07 6.86
CA GLY A 92 -14.19 -4.99 7.17
C GLY A 92 -14.52 -4.64 8.62
N THR A 93 -13.61 -3.99 9.34
CA THR A 93 -13.80 -3.64 10.76
C THR A 93 -14.54 -2.31 10.93
N GLY A 94 -15.16 -2.12 12.10
CA GLY A 94 -15.72 -0.84 12.54
C GLY A 94 -14.79 -0.07 13.49
N HIS A 95 -13.52 -0.47 13.54
CA HIS A 95 -12.46 0.15 14.33
C HIS A 95 -11.14 -0.08 13.59
N SER A 96 -10.18 0.78 13.83
CA SER A 96 -8.87 0.79 13.19
C SER A 96 -7.82 0.26 14.16
N ASP A 97 -6.69 -0.20 13.65
CA ASP A 97 -5.42 -0.49 14.33
C ASP A 97 -4.45 -0.87 13.19
N LEU A 98 -3.23 -1.30 13.50
CA LEU A 98 -2.24 -1.73 12.50
C LEU A 98 -1.82 -0.56 11.59
N GLY A 99 -1.51 -0.82 10.32
CA GLY A 99 -0.83 0.14 9.44
C GLY A 99 0.66 0.22 9.74
N ASP A 100 1.24 -0.88 10.23
CA ASP A 100 2.62 -0.93 10.71
C ASP A 100 3.63 -1.05 9.57
N LEU A 101 4.87 -0.62 9.83
CA LEU A 101 6.02 -0.75 8.92
C LEU A 101 5.74 -0.08 7.56
N LEU A 102 5.43 1.21 7.58
CA LEU A 102 5.10 1.96 6.37
C LEU A 102 6.35 2.25 5.55
N ILE A 103 6.32 1.88 4.27
CA ILE A 103 7.38 2.16 3.30
C ILE A 103 6.88 3.14 2.26
N MET A 104 7.66 4.18 1.97
CA MET A 104 7.35 5.14 0.91
C MET A 104 8.56 5.40 0.02
N PRO A 105 8.52 5.06 -1.28
CA PRO A 105 9.56 5.43 -2.23
C PRO A 105 9.39 6.90 -2.65
N THR A 106 10.48 7.66 -2.66
CA THR A 106 10.46 9.08 -3.05
C THR A 106 11.66 9.44 -3.91
N THR A 107 11.56 10.57 -4.62
CA THR A 107 12.66 11.17 -5.38
C THR A 107 12.81 12.65 -5.05
N GLY A 108 13.98 13.22 -5.32
CA GLY A 108 14.24 14.66 -5.10
C GLY A 108 14.68 14.97 -3.67
N LYS A 109 14.24 16.10 -3.11
CA LYS A 109 14.65 16.51 -1.76
C LYS A 109 14.03 15.58 -0.71
N LEU A 110 14.86 14.98 0.14
CA LEU A 110 14.39 14.16 1.26
C LEU A 110 13.50 14.97 2.20
N ASN A 111 12.28 14.49 2.42
CA ASN A 111 11.34 14.95 3.43
C ASN A 111 10.93 13.74 4.28
N LEU A 112 10.97 13.88 5.60
CA LEU A 112 10.60 12.81 6.54
C LEU A 112 9.25 13.08 7.21
N ASP A 113 8.63 14.23 6.93
CA ASP A 113 7.27 14.52 7.39
C ASP A 113 6.26 13.87 6.43
N PRO A 114 5.31 13.07 6.91
CA PRO A 114 4.21 12.55 6.08
C PRO A 114 3.39 13.65 5.43
N GLY A 115 3.23 14.80 6.09
CA GLY A 115 2.42 15.93 5.63
C GLY A 115 0.93 15.79 5.94
N ASP A 116 0.16 16.66 5.28
CA ASP A 116 -1.30 16.78 5.37
C ASP A 116 -1.89 16.73 3.94
N ALA A 117 -2.81 15.79 3.71
CA ALA A 117 -3.43 15.57 2.40
C ALA A 117 -4.18 16.81 1.88
N SER A 118 -4.62 17.71 2.76
CA SER A 118 -5.29 18.97 2.40
C SER A 118 -4.33 20.07 1.95
N ILE A 119 -3.03 19.92 2.20
CA ILE A 119 -1.98 20.88 1.87
C ILE A 119 -1.04 20.26 0.82
N PRO A 120 -1.11 20.70 -0.45
CA PRO A 120 -0.26 20.17 -1.51
C PRO A 120 1.23 20.27 -1.15
N HIS A 121 1.97 19.17 -1.35
CA HIS A 121 3.41 19.08 -1.14
C HIS A 121 3.89 19.40 0.29
N SER A 122 3.02 19.25 1.30
CA SER A 122 3.39 19.48 2.71
C SER A 122 4.27 18.39 3.31
N GLY A 123 4.31 17.20 2.71
CA GLY A 123 5.05 16.04 3.21
C GLY A 123 5.57 15.13 2.11
N TYR A 124 5.92 13.90 2.49
CA TYR A 124 6.40 12.88 1.58
C TYR A 124 5.29 12.16 0.82
N PHE A 125 3.99 12.37 1.13
CA PHE A 125 2.91 11.68 0.41
C PHE A 125 2.98 11.97 -1.10
N SER A 126 2.49 11.04 -1.90
CA SER A 126 2.33 11.24 -3.35
C SER A 126 0.87 11.42 -3.70
N SER A 127 0.59 12.27 -4.69
CA SER A 127 -0.66 12.14 -5.44
C SER A 127 -0.66 10.86 -6.28
N PHE A 128 -1.84 10.33 -6.57
CA PHE A 128 -2.05 9.23 -7.50
C PHE A 128 -3.43 9.35 -8.16
N GLY A 129 -3.70 8.52 -9.17
CA GLY A 129 -5.05 8.37 -9.73
C GLY A 129 -5.34 6.94 -10.15
N HIS A 130 -6.60 6.51 -10.00
CA HIS A 130 -7.03 5.12 -10.27
C HIS A 130 -6.81 4.66 -11.71
N ALA A 131 -6.66 5.57 -12.67
CA ALA A 131 -6.29 5.22 -14.05
C ALA A 131 -4.90 4.55 -14.13
N ASN A 132 -4.02 4.84 -13.17
CA ASN A 132 -2.68 4.28 -13.06
C ASN A 132 -2.54 3.36 -11.84
N GLU A 133 -3.67 2.90 -11.29
CA GLU A 133 -3.74 1.97 -10.17
C GLU A 133 -4.32 0.63 -10.65
N PHE A 134 -3.81 -0.47 -10.10
CA PHE A 134 -4.23 -1.81 -10.45
C PHE A 134 -4.11 -2.74 -9.25
N ALA A 135 -5.09 -3.61 -9.07
CA ALA A 135 -5.07 -4.62 -8.04
C ALA A 135 -5.73 -5.91 -8.53
N GLU A 136 -5.13 -7.04 -8.16
CA GLU A 136 -5.67 -8.39 -8.35
C GLU A 136 -5.28 -9.25 -7.13
N PRO A 137 -5.84 -10.45 -6.94
CA PRO A 137 -5.43 -11.32 -5.84
C PRO A 137 -3.91 -11.45 -5.69
N ALA A 138 -3.40 -11.12 -4.51
CA ALA A 138 -1.99 -11.12 -4.14
C ALA A 138 -1.06 -10.13 -4.89
N TYR A 139 -1.60 -9.14 -5.60
CA TYR A 139 -0.79 -8.11 -6.27
C TYR A 139 -1.47 -6.73 -6.28
N TYR A 140 -0.68 -5.69 -6.00
CA TYR A 140 -1.12 -4.29 -6.09
C TYR A 140 -0.05 -3.46 -6.81
N ARG A 141 -0.47 -2.52 -7.65
CA ARG A 141 0.42 -1.59 -8.36
C ARG A 141 -0.20 -0.21 -8.43
N VAL A 142 0.62 0.82 -8.23
CA VAL A 142 0.22 2.22 -8.41
C VAL A 142 1.37 3.07 -8.94
N TYR A 143 1.04 4.10 -9.70
CA TYR A 143 1.98 5.14 -10.08
C TYR A 143 1.87 6.35 -9.13
N LEU A 144 3.00 6.75 -8.56
CA LEU A 144 3.13 7.85 -7.62
C LEU A 144 3.52 9.13 -8.37
N ASP A 145 2.52 9.97 -8.65
CA ASP A 145 2.64 11.13 -9.54
C ASP A 145 3.68 12.15 -9.06
N ASN A 146 3.81 12.35 -7.74
CA ASN A 146 4.74 13.36 -7.20
C ASN A 146 6.21 12.96 -7.41
N TYR A 147 6.50 11.67 -7.57
CA TYR A 147 7.87 11.15 -7.61
C TYR A 147 8.26 10.46 -8.90
N ASN A 148 7.30 10.26 -9.81
CA ASN A 148 7.44 9.45 -11.00
C ASN A 148 7.99 8.04 -10.69
N VAL A 149 7.34 7.37 -9.73
CA VAL A 149 7.70 6.03 -9.30
C VAL A 149 6.51 5.09 -9.45
N THR A 150 6.72 3.97 -10.13
CA THR A 150 5.77 2.86 -10.07
C THR A 150 6.10 1.99 -8.86
N ALA A 151 5.13 1.80 -7.97
CA ALA A 151 5.21 0.87 -6.86
C ALA A 151 4.40 -0.40 -7.17
N GLU A 152 5.02 -1.56 -6.95
CA GLU A 152 4.44 -2.88 -7.14
C GLU A 152 4.65 -3.72 -5.88
N LEU A 153 3.58 -4.34 -5.41
CA LEU A 153 3.53 -5.03 -4.13
C LEU A 153 2.99 -6.45 -4.35
N THR A 154 3.62 -7.43 -3.71
CA THR A 154 3.06 -8.78 -3.58
C THR A 154 3.37 -9.34 -2.20
N ALA A 155 2.68 -10.38 -1.78
CA ALA A 155 2.86 -10.96 -0.46
C ALA A 155 2.83 -12.49 -0.50
N THR A 156 3.49 -13.10 0.47
CA THR A 156 3.32 -14.50 0.87
C THR A 156 2.60 -14.54 2.23
N GLU A 157 2.51 -15.70 2.87
CA GLU A 157 1.88 -15.82 4.19
C GLU A 157 2.47 -14.87 5.24
N ARG A 158 3.78 -14.55 5.18
CA ARG A 158 4.49 -13.80 6.24
C ARG A 158 5.53 -12.80 5.73
N VAL A 159 5.60 -12.59 4.41
CA VAL A 159 6.60 -11.70 3.79
C VAL A 159 5.91 -10.83 2.75
N GLY A 160 6.13 -9.52 2.82
CA GLY A 160 5.80 -8.57 1.76
C GLY A 160 7.01 -8.32 0.85
N PHE A 161 6.76 -8.23 -0.46
CA PHE A 161 7.76 -7.87 -1.45
C PHE A 161 7.37 -6.55 -2.11
N HIS A 162 8.35 -5.67 -2.24
CA HIS A 162 8.20 -4.36 -2.88
C HIS A 162 9.12 -4.30 -4.09
N GLN A 163 8.59 -3.83 -5.21
CA GLN A 163 9.34 -3.47 -6.39
C GLN A 163 9.02 -2.02 -6.74
N TYR A 164 10.05 -1.19 -6.82
CA TYR A 164 9.93 0.22 -7.15
C TYR A 164 10.68 0.51 -8.44
N THR A 165 9.98 1.02 -9.44
CA THR A 165 10.57 1.46 -10.71
C THR A 165 10.71 2.97 -10.67
N PHE A 166 11.94 3.43 -10.47
CA PHE A 166 12.32 4.84 -10.50
C PHE A 166 12.69 5.26 -11.92
N GLU A 167 12.27 6.45 -12.34
CA GLU A 167 12.93 7.12 -13.46
C GLU A 167 14.40 7.45 -13.12
N LYS A 168 15.18 7.80 -14.15
CA LYS A 168 16.59 8.15 -13.95
C LYS A 168 16.71 9.39 -13.05
N THR A 169 17.25 9.21 -11.85
CA THR A 169 17.46 10.25 -10.85
C THR A 169 18.79 10.02 -10.12
N ASP A 170 19.36 11.08 -9.53
CA ASP A 170 20.50 11.01 -8.61
C ASP A 170 20.08 11.01 -7.13
N SER A 171 18.77 11.14 -6.87
CA SER A 171 18.22 11.40 -5.55
C SER A 171 16.99 10.51 -5.29
N ALA A 172 17.20 9.19 -5.28
CA ALA A 172 16.16 8.20 -4.93
C ALA A 172 16.25 7.80 -3.46
N HIS A 173 15.10 7.69 -2.80
CA HIS A 173 15.00 7.33 -1.39
C HIS A 173 13.91 6.29 -1.16
N ILE A 174 14.11 5.47 -0.13
CA ILE A 174 13.08 4.62 0.47
C ILE A 174 12.95 5.06 1.92
N ILE A 175 11.79 5.59 2.28
CA ILE A 175 11.46 5.98 3.65
C ILE A 175 10.85 4.76 4.33
N LEU A 176 11.29 4.50 5.57
CA LEU A 176 10.67 3.55 6.49
C LEU A 176 10.17 4.34 7.69
N ASP A 177 8.86 4.47 7.82
CA ASP A 177 8.22 5.09 8.98
C ASP A 177 7.77 3.98 9.95
N LEU A 178 8.41 3.98 11.12
CA LEU A 178 8.12 3.04 12.22
C LEU A 178 7.15 3.63 13.26
N MET A 179 6.74 4.89 13.09
CA MET A 179 5.73 5.55 13.92
C MET A 179 4.34 5.48 13.28
N ALA A 180 4.28 5.26 11.96
CA ALA A 180 3.05 5.09 11.22
C ALA A 180 2.18 3.96 11.78
N ASN A 181 0.89 4.28 11.91
CA ASN A 181 -0.21 3.38 12.20
C ASN A 181 -1.50 4.10 11.74
N ILE A 182 -2.61 3.37 11.54
CA ILE A 182 -3.85 3.97 11.01
C ILE A 182 -4.45 5.04 11.96
N TYR A 183 -4.20 4.95 13.27
CA TYR A 183 -4.65 5.96 14.23
C TYR A 183 -3.80 7.21 14.32
N ASN A 184 -2.60 7.15 13.73
CA ASN A 184 -1.56 8.16 13.80
C ASN A 184 -1.26 8.62 15.25
#